data_AF-A0A2V6Q706-F1
#
_entry.id   AF-A0A2V6Q706-F1
#
_cell.length_a   1.000
_cell.length_b   1.000
_cell.length_c   1.000
_cell.angle_alpha   90.00
_cell.angle_beta   90.00
_cell.angle_gamma   90.00
#
_symmetry.space_group_name_H-M   'P 1'
#
loop_
_entity.id
_entity.type
_entity.pdbx_description
1 polymer ?
#
loop_
_entity_poly.entity_id
_entity_poly.type
_entity_poly.pdbx_seq_one_letter_code
_entity_poly.pdbx_strand_id
1 'polypeptide(L)' 'MTRRRQLGRALAAVLLLLLTGCGEDAPTKPAVSANLCVYLPNGMVLGPYDTQKECGTARENMPAGECKPCQK' A
#
# COMPACT_ATOMS: atom_id res chain seq x y z
N MET A 1 41.57 5.83 29.26
CA MET A 1 40.97 5.01 28.18
C MET A 1 39.44 5.09 28.17
N THR A 2 38.86 6.29 28.23
CA THR A 2 37.43 6.47 28.60
C THR A 2 36.60 7.17 27.53
N ARG A 3 37.23 7.94 26.63
CA ARG A 3 36.55 8.78 25.61
C ARG A 3 36.04 7.98 24.40
N ARG A 4 36.74 6.92 23.98
CA ARG A 4 36.35 6.06 22.85
C ARG A 4 35.06 5.25 23.13
N ARG A 5 34.82 4.87 24.39
CA ARG A 5 33.63 4.09 24.78
C ARG A 5 32.33 4.90 24.73
N GLN A 6 32.38 6.22 24.96
CA GLN A 6 31.20 7.08 24.90
C GLN A 6 30.72 7.35 23.47
N LEU A 7 31.66 7.53 22.53
CA LEU A 7 31.35 7.69 21.10
C LEU A 7 30.65 6.45 20.52
N GLY A 8 31.12 5.25 20.88
CA GLY A 8 30.49 4.00 20.42
C GLY A 8 29.05 3.83 20.91
N ARG A 9 28.75 4.25 22.14
CA ARG A 9 27.38 4.23 22.69
C ARG A 9 26.46 5.25 22.03
N ALA A 10 26.98 6.45 21.73
CA ALA A 10 26.20 7.48 21.04
C ALA A 10 25.85 7.05 19.60
N LEU A 11 26.81 6.49 18.87
CA LEU A 11 26.60 5.97 17.52
C LEU A 11 25.59 4.81 17.50
N ALA A 12 25.66 3.89 18.47
CA ALA A 12 24.71 2.79 18.58
C ALA A 12 23.27 3.27 18.84
N ALA A 13 23.10 4.31 19.68
CA ALA A 13 21.79 4.89 19.95
C ALA A 13 21.20 5.61 18.72
N VAL A 14 22.03 6.31 17.94
CA VAL A 14 21.60 6.94 16.68
C VAL A 14 21.23 5.90 15.62
N LEU A 15 21.99 4.80 15.51
CA LEU A 15 21.62 3.68 14.63
C LEU A 15 20.28 3.05 15.03
N LEU A 16 20.05 2.85 16.34
CA LEU A 16 18.78 2.32 16.85
C LEU A 16 17.59 3.25 16.55
N LEU A 17 17.77 4.56 16.68
CA LEU A 17 16.76 5.56 16.33
C LEU A 17 16.43 5.56 14.83
N LEU A 18 17.44 5.39 13.96
CA LEU A 18 17.26 5.26 12.52
C LEU A 18 16.49 3.98 12.15
N LEU A 19 16.74 2.87 12.86
CA LEU A 19 16.03 1.60 12.65
C LEU A 19 14.55 1.67 13.09
N THR A 20 14.21 2.45 14.10
CA THR A 20 12.82 2.65 14.55
C THR A 20 12.02 3.63 13.68
N GLY A 21 12.68 4.42 12.83
CA GLY A 21 12.04 5.41 11.96
C GLY A 21 11.55 4.86 10.62
N CYS A 22 11.91 3.62 10.26
CA CYS A 22 11.49 2.95 9.03
C CYS A 22 10.34 1.98 9.30
N GLY A 23 9.34 2.45 10.06
CA GLY A 23 8.02 1.85 10.02
C GLY A 23 7.34 2.37 8.76
N GLU A 24 7.74 1.90 7.58
CA GLU A 24 6.81 1.89 6.46
C GLU A 24 5.59 1.10 6.97
N ASP A 25 4.56 1.81 7.40
CA ASP A 25 3.23 1.27 7.61
C ASP A 25 2.82 0.70 6.26
N ALA A 26 3.17 -0.58 6.05
CA ALA A 26 2.82 -1.30 4.85
C ALA A 26 1.32 -1.13 4.72
N PRO A 27 0.82 -0.59 3.59
CA PRO A 27 -0.57 -0.19 3.47
C PRO A 27 -1.44 -1.35 3.92
N THR A 28 -2.08 -1.18 5.08
CA THR A 28 -2.85 -2.23 5.72
C THR A 28 -3.96 -2.60 4.74
N LYS A 29 -3.81 -3.75 4.08
CA LYS A 29 -4.85 -4.25 3.18
C LYS A 29 -6.15 -4.31 3.99
N PRO A 30 -7.26 -3.79 3.44
CA PRO A 30 -8.52 -3.77 4.19
C PRO A 30 -8.86 -5.19 4.64
N ALA A 31 -9.29 -5.33 5.90
CA ALA A 31 -9.66 -6.63 6.48
C ALA A 31 -10.83 -7.31 5.75
N VAL A 32 -11.57 -6.55 4.92
CA VAL A 32 -12.64 -7.02 4.05
C VAL A 32 -12.41 -6.46 2.65
N SER A 33 -12.16 -7.34 1.69
CA SER A 33 -12.06 -7.00 0.27
C SER A 33 -13.43 -6.62 -0.28
N ALA A 34 -13.52 -5.49 -0.97
CA ALA A 34 -14.74 -5.08 -1.66
C ALA A 34 -15.01 -5.91 -2.94
N ASN A 35 -14.05 -6.72 -3.39
CA ASN A 35 -14.11 -7.58 -4.58
C ASN A 35 -14.75 -6.85 -5.79
N LEU A 36 -14.16 -5.72 -6.17
CA LEU A 36 -14.67 -4.86 -7.23
C LEU A 36 -13.99 -5.16 -8.56
N CYS A 37 -14.75 -5.06 -9.65
CA CYS A 37 -14.26 -5.19 -11.01
C CYS A 37 -14.62 -3.93 -11.80
N VAL A 38 -13.72 -3.51 -12.68
CA VAL A 38 -14.02 -2.52 -13.73
C VAL A 38 -14.58 -3.27 -14.93
N TYR A 39 -15.84 -2.99 -15.26
CA TYR A 39 -16.50 -3.50 -16.45
C TYR A 39 -16.37 -2.48 -17.57
N LEU A 40 -15.79 -2.90 -18.69
CA LEU A 40 -15.57 -2.05 -19.84
C LEU A 40 -16.66 -2.31 -20.90
N PRO A 41 -17.00 -1.30 -21.72
CA PRO A 41 -18.07 -1.43 -22.72
C PRO A 41 -17.75 -2.44 -23.83
N ASN A 42 -16.48 -2.81 -24.00
CA ASN A 42 -16.02 -3.84 -24.93
C ASN A 42 -16.12 -5.27 -24.35
N GLY A 43 -16.73 -5.44 -23.17
CA GLY A 43 -16.89 -6.74 -22.52
C GLY A 43 -15.65 -7.22 -21.74
N MET A 44 -14.60 -6.41 -21.68
CA MET A 44 -13.44 -6.72 -20.83
C MET A 44 -13.74 -6.43 -19.36
N VAL A 45 -13.14 -7.23 -18.48
CA VAL A 45 -13.27 -7.10 -17.02
C VAL A 45 -11.88 -7.04 -16.40
N LEU A 46 -11.66 -6.06 -15.51
CA LEU A 46 -10.40 -5.88 -14.79
C LEU A 46 -10.64 -5.96 -13.29
N GLY A 47 -9.74 -6.62 -12.56
CA GLY A 47 -9.89 -6.87 -11.12
C GLY A 47 -9.63 -8.35 -10.79
N PRO A 48 -9.95 -8.80 -9.58
CA PRO A 48 -10.66 -8.07 -8.52
C PRO A 48 -9.78 -7.04 -7.79
N TYR A 49 -10.38 -5.92 -7.42
CA TYR A 49 -9.80 -4.87 -6.59
C TYR A 49 -10.33 -4.95 -5.17
N ASP A 50 -9.45 -4.75 -4.20
CA ASP A 50 -9.79 -4.83 -2.78
C ASP A 50 -10.52 -3.58 -2.29
N THR A 51 -10.29 -2.43 -2.93
CA THR A 51 -10.88 -1.15 -2.55
C THR A 51 -11.54 -0.41 -3.70
N GLN A 52 -12.50 0.46 -3.37
CA GLN A 52 -13.10 1.38 -4.33
C GLN A 52 -12.09 2.40 -4.88
N LYS A 53 -11.04 2.72 -4.11
CA LYS A 53 -9.95 3.59 -4.55
C LYS A 53 -9.14 2.93 -5.67
N GLU A 54 -8.72 1.67 -5.50
CA GLU A 54 -7.99 0.92 -6.54
C GLU A 54 -8.82 0.75 -7.81
N CYS A 55 -10.10 0.41 -7.67
CA CYS A 55 -11.01 0.33 -8.82
C CYS A 55 -11.18 1.71 -9.50
N GLY A 56 -11.29 2.78 -8.73
CA GLY A 56 -11.39 4.15 -9.22
C GLY A 56 -10.15 4.56 -10.03
N THR A 57 -8.95 4.29 -9.51
CA THR A 57 -7.68 4.56 -10.22
C THR A 57 -7.55 3.73 -11.50
N ALA A 58 -8.02 2.49 -11.51
CA ALA A 58 -8.09 1.69 -12.74
C ALA A 58 -9.04 2.32 -13.78
N ARG A 59 -10.18 2.86 -13.34
CA ARG A 59 -11.13 3.59 -14.18
C ARG A 59 -10.59 4.92 -14.70
N GLU A 60 -9.72 5.62 -13.98
CA GLU A 60 -9.12 6.88 -14.49
C GLU A 60 -8.37 6.69 -15.82
N ASN A 61 -7.81 5.51 -16.02
CA ASN A 61 -7.15 5.13 -17.27
C ASN A 61 -8.13 4.58 -18.33
N MET A 62 -9.39 4.34 -17.96
CA MET A 62 -10.44 3.78 -18.82
C MET A 62 -11.79 4.47 -18.52
N PRO A 63 -12.06 5.64 -19.13
CA PRO A 63 -13.16 6.52 -18.73
C PRO A 63 -14.56 5.92 -18.93
N ALA A 64 -14.68 4.89 -19.76
CA ALA A 64 -15.94 4.16 -19.97
C ALA A 64 -16.11 2.95 -19.03
N GLY A 65 -15.14 2.67 -18.16
CA GLY A 65 -15.19 1.58 -17.19
C GLY A 65 -16.12 1.88 -16.02
N GLU A 66 -16.91 0.90 -15.59
CA GLU A 66 -17.74 0.98 -14.39
C GLU A 66 -17.22 0.06 -13.28
N CYS A 67 -17.00 0.60 -12.09
CA CYS A 67 -16.66 -0.19 -10.90
C CYS A 67 -17.92 -0.81 -10.30
N LYS A 68 -18.03 -2.15 -10.36
CA LYS A 68 -19.13 -2.94 -9.80
C LYS A 68 -18.59 -4.16 -9.05
N PRO A 69 -19.33 -4.76 -8.10
CA PRO A 69 -18.93 -6.04 -7.51
C PRO A 69 -18.67 -7.07 -8.61
N CYS A 70 -17.56 -7.79 -8.52
CA CYS A 70 -17.26 -8.85 -9.47
C CYS A 70 -18.34 -9.93 -9.37
N GLN A 71 -18.90 -10.33 -10.52
CA GLN A 71 -19.78 -11.50 -10.58
C GLN A 71 -18.96 -12.76 -10.29
N LYS A 72 -19.52 -13.66 -9.48
CA LYS A 72 -18.91 -14.96 -9.12
C LYS A 72 -19.11 -15.99 -10.22
#